data_AF-A0A813KMN1-F1
#
_entry.id   AF-A0A813KMN1-F1
#
_cell.length_a   1.000
_cell.length_b   1.000
_cell.length_c   1.000
_cell.angle_alpha   90.00
_cell.angle_beta   90.00
_cell.angle_gamma   90.00
#
_symmetry.space_group_name_H-M   'P 1'
#
loop_
_entity.id
_entity.type
_entity.pdbx_description
1 polymer ?
#
loop_
_entity_poly.entity_id
_entity_poly.type
_entity_poly.pdbx_seq_one_letter_code
_entity_poly.pdbx_strand_id
1 'polypeptide(L)'
;MLLSWLLTYLFDSKSIEMNPLQQRVGYNNLCVGWDTAPAKCVAAPIYVIIICLNARFMQLDYWRAALNPKITAFQQRAVLVCNVCSTVSWTVSILIFVMDPKESPEGHTAAFLQLVVFGYIAYAANFLEADSDYHVRGSQAFLAIFGVVSALFGSCAVVQFVTYEPETGSRGPIPWYVTAVGDYLWFGCLGAQGYFRPRAPSITLSFILCSDEDFTQPSYEEAAEIEMVVEPNDKQVRQVSI
;
A
#
# COMPACT_ATOMS: atom_id res chain seq x y z
N MET A 1 9.60 -9.31 8.47
CA MET A 1 10.37 -8.27 9.19
C MET A 1 11.14 -8.88 10.34
N LEU A 2 10.48 -9.47 11.33
CA LEU A 2 11.17 -10.15 12.44
C LEU A 2 12.17 -11.21 11.98
N LEU A 3 11.78 -12.07 11.04
CA LEU A 3 12.68 -13.09 10.48
C LEU A 3 13.92 -12.47 9.83
N SER A 4 13.74 -11.42 9.02
CA SER A 4 14.86 -10.74 8.35
C SER A 4 15.81 -10.12 9.37
N TRP A 5 15.28 -9.39 10.35
CA TRP A 5 16.08 -8.82 11.44
C TRP A 5 16.85 -9.88 12.23
N LEU A 6 16.23 -11.02 12.52
CA LEU A 6 16.90 -12.15 13.17
C LEU A 6 18.04 -12.70 12.29
N LEU A 7 17.81 -12.88 10.99
CA LEU A 7 18.84 -13.34 10.06
C LEU A 7 20.01 -12.34 9.97
N THR A 8 19.73 -11.05 9.82
CA THR A 8 20.79 -10.03 9.79
C THR A 8 21.55 -9.99 11.11
N TYR A 9 20.87 -10.10 12.26
CA TYR A 9 21.55 -10.14 13.56
C TYR A 9 22.49 -11.36 13.69
N LEU A 10 22.05 -12.54 13.25
CA LEU A 10 22.84 -13.78 13.37
C LEU A 10 24.01 -13.85 12.38
N PHE A 11 23.84 -13.34 11.15
CA PHE A 11 24.80 -13.52 10.06
C PHE A 11 25.59 -12.26 9.69
N ASP A 12 25.11 -11.06 10.05
CA ASP A 12 25.73 -9.78 9.68
C ASP A 12 25.36 -8.65 10.67
N SER A 13 25.59 -8.87 11.97
CA SER A 13 25.27 -7.88 13.02
C SER A 13 25.95 -6.52 12.81
N LYS A 14 27.12 -6.51 12.15
CA LYS A 14 27.86 -5.28 11.82
C LYS A 14 27.06 -4.31 10.96
N SER A 15 26.22 -4.81 10.05
CA SER A 15 25.35 -3.95 9.23
C SER A 15 24.23 -3.29 10.04
N ILE A 16 23.84 -3.85 11.20
CA ILE A 16 22.92 -3.20 12.14
C ILE A 16 23.64 -2.11 12.93
N GLU A 17 24.88 -2.36 13.35
CA GLU A 17 25.65 -1.40 14.15
C GLU A 17 26.14 -0.21 13.34
N MET A 18 26.51 -0.44 12.08
CA MET A 18 27.05 0.56 11.18
C MET A 18 26.50 0.35 9.76
N ASN A 19 25.61 1.24 9.33
CA ASN A 19 25.17 1.30 7.94
C ASN A 19 25.05 2.74 7.42
N PRO A 20 25.14 2.93 6.09
CA PRO A 20 25.07 4.25 5.45
C PRO A 20 23.78 5.02 5.76
N LEU A 21 22.66 4.31 5.99
CA LEU A 21 21.38 4.94 6.31
C LEU A 21 21.40 5.48 7.74
N GLN A 22 21.84 4.69 8.71
CA GLN A 22 22.01 5.10 10.11
C GLN A 22 22.99 6.28 10.25
N GLN A 23 24.05 6.33 9.43
CA GLN A 23 24.95 7.48 9.40
C GLN A 23 24.22 8.77 9.00
N ARG A 24 23.33 8.69 7.99
CA ARG A 24 22.55 9.81 7.46
C ARG A 24 21.41 10.23 8.38
N VAL A 25 20.55 9.30 8.77
CA VAL A 25 19.32 9.61 9.53
C VAL A 25 19.46 9.49 11.05
N GLY A 26 20.53 8.87 11.53
CA GLY A 26 20.86 8.75 12.95
C GLY A 26 20.18 7.62 13.71
N TYR A 27 19.46 6.73 13.02
CA TYR A 27 18.81 5.55 13.60
C TYR A 27 18.76 4.40 12.59
N ASN A 28 18.48 3.18 13.06
CA ASN A 28 18.24 2.04 12.18
C ASN A 28 16.78 2.02 11.74
N ASN A 29 16.53 2.34 10.47
CA ASN A 29 15.23 2.13 9.87
C ASN A 29 14.88 0.63 9.83
N LEU A 30 13.59 0.33 9.68
CA LEU A 30 13.08 -1.05 9.68
C LEU A 30 13.65 -1.90 8.53
N CYS A 31 14.10 -1.27 7.44
CA CYS A 31 14.61 -1.92 6.24
C CYS A 31 16.02 -2.50 6.40
N VAL A 32 16.85 -1.96 7.29
CA VAL A 32 18.21 -2.45 7.57
C VAL A 32 18.23 -3.96 7.83
N GLY A 33 17.18 -4.49 8.47
CA GLY A 33 17.02 -5.91 8.75
C GLY A 33 16.86 -6.80 7.51
N TRP A 34 16.72 -6.27 6.29
CA TRP A 34 16.70 -7.06 5.05
C TRP A 34 17.58 -6.50 3.93
N ASP A 35 18.45 -5.53 4.23
CA ASP A 35 19.34 -4.91 3.24
C ASP A 35 20.58 -5.73 2.91
N THR A 36 20.88 -6.78 3.68
CA THR A 36 22.06 -7.65 3.49
C THR A 36 21.70 -9.12 3.41
N ALA A 37 22.54 -9.92 2.73
CA ALA A 37 22.38 -11.36 2.67
C ALA A 37 22.72 -12.00 4.03
N PRO A 38 22.05 -13.09 4.45
CA PRO A 38 21.04 -13.86 3.70
C PRO A 38 19.61 -13.29 3.80
N ALA A 39 19.35 -12.31 4.66
CA ALA A 39 18.01 -11.76 4.90
C ALA A 39 17.37 -11.19 3.63
N LYS A 40 18.15 -10.48 2.79
CA LYS A 40 17.75 -9.97 1.47
C LYS A 40 17.19 -11.06 0.56
N CYS A 41 17.84 -12.23 0.53
CA CYS A 41 17.45 -13.36 -0.33
C CYS A 41 16.12 -14.00 0.09
N VAL A 42 15.70 -13.80 1.35
CA VAL A 42 14.40 -14.26 1.86
C VAL A 42 13.34 -13.17 1.70
N ALA A 43 13.68 -11.92 2.01
CA ALA A 43 12.75 -10.81 1.97
C ALA A 43 12.32 -10.45 0.54
N ALA A 44 13.23 -10.43 -0.44
CA ALA A 44 12.91 -10.02 -1.80
C ALA A 44 11.84 -10.91 -2.47
N PRO A 45 11.91 -12.26 -2.42
CA PRO A 45 10.83 -13.11 -2.96
C PRO A 45 9.48 -12.89 -2.28
N ILE A 46 9.46 -12.73 -0.95
CA ILE A 46 8.24 -12.42 -0.21
C ILE A 46 7.67 -11.06 -0.65
N TYR A 47 8.53 -10.09 -0.88
CA TYR A 47 8.14 -8.76 -1.35
C TYR A 47 7.51 -8.80 -2.75
N VAL A 48 8.02 -9.65 -3.66
CA VAL A 48 7.38 -9.89 -4.97
C VAL A 48 5.97 -10.43 -4.81
N ILE A 49 5.73 -11.35 -3.87
CA ILE A 49 4.37 -11.86 -3.57
C ILE A 49 3.47 -10.70 -3.10
N ILE A 50 3.98 -9.82 -2.23
CA ILE A 50 3.24 -8.64 -1.76
C ILE A 50 2.89 -7.71 -2.93
N ILE A 51 3.82 -7.45 -3.86
CA ILE A 51 3.56 -6.65 -5.06
C ILE A 51 2.46 -7.27 -5.92
N CYS A 52 2.51 -8.58 -6.17
CA CYS A 52 1.47 -9.30 -6.92
C CYS A 52 0.10 -9.20 -6.25
N LEU A 53 0.04 -9.36 -4.93
CA LEU A 53 -1.19 -9.22 -4.15
C LEU A 53 -1.72 -7.78 -4.18
N ASN A 54 -0.83 -6.79 -4.10
CA ASN A 54 -1.22 -5.39 -4.22
C ASN A 54 -1.78 -5.07 -5.61
N ALA A 55 -1.08 -5.48 -6.68
CA ALA A 55 -1.55 -5.30 -8.06
C ALA A 55 -2.93 -5.95 -8.27
N ARG A 56 -3.12 -7.17 -7.74
CA ARG A 56 -4.43 -7.84 -7.79
C ARG A 56 -5.49 -7.08 -7.01
N PHE A 57 -5.16 -6.56 -5.83
CA PHE A 57 -6.07 -5.71 -5.05
C PHE A 57 -6.47 -4.45 -5.84
N MET A 58 -5.51 -3.74 -6.45
CA MET A 58 -5.76 -2.52 -7.24
C MET A 58 -6.62 -2.79 -8.48
N GLN A 59 -6.43 -3.95 -9.11
CA GLN A 59 -7.29 -4.40 -10.22
C GLN A 59 -8.74 -4.63 -9.76
N LEU A 60 -8.93 -5.35 -8.65
CA LEU A 60 -10.26 -5.61 -8.10
C LEU A 60 -10.94 -4.31 -7.63
N ASP A 61 -10.17 -3.38 -7.07
CA ASP A 61 -10.63 -2.05 -6.66
C ASP A 61 -11.12 -1.22 -7.85
N TYR A 62 -10.38 -1.24 -8.97
CA TYR A 62 -10.84 -0.63 -10.21
C TYR A 62 -12.16 -1.23 -10.72
N TRP A 63 -12.30 -2.56 -10.71
CA TRP A 63 -13.55 -3.21 -11.13
C TRP A 63 -14.72 -2.87 -10.21
N ARG A 64 -14.51 -2.80 -8.90
CA ARG A 64 -15.54 -2.35 -7.96
C ARG A 64 -16.00 -0.94 -8.26
N ALA A 65 -15.07 -0.01 -8.46
CA ALA A 65 -15.41 1.34 -8.85
C ALA A 65 -16.18 1.36 -10.19
N ALA A 66 -15.71 0.62 -11.19
CA ALA A 66 -16.35 0.61 -12.52
C ALA A 66 -17.76 0.02 -12.54
N LEU A 67 -18.07 -0.92 -11.63
CA LEU A 67 -19.38 -1.55 -11.49
C LEU A 67 -20.30 -0.82 -10.50
N ASN A 68 -19.84 0.25 -9.85
CA ASN A 68 -20.64 0.95 -8.85
C ASN A 68 -21.43 2.11 -9.49
N PRO A 69 -22.76 1.98 -9.67
CA PRO A 69 -23.55 3.04 -10.32
C PRO A 69 -23.65 4.32 -9.48
N LYS A 70 -23.27 4.28 -8.20
CA LYS A 70 -23.34 5.43 -7.29
C LYS A 70 -22.13 6.36 -7.37
N ILE A 71 -21.00 5.91 -7.95
CA ILE A 71 -19.81 6.75 -8.04
C ILE A 71 -19.87 7.66 -9.27
N THR A 72 -19.37 8.88 -9.11
CA THR A 72 -19.24 9.82 -10.23
C THR A 72 -18.09 9.43 -11.16
N ALA A 73 -18.15 9.89 -12.42
CA ALA A 73 -17.06 9.70 -13.38
C ALA A 73 -15.72 10.29 -12.90
N PHE A 74 -15.76 11.36 -12.08
CA PHE A 74 -14.57 11.92 -11.45
C PHE A 74 -13.96 10.94 -10.42
N GLN A 75 -14.79 10.41 -9.51
CA GLN A 75 -14.33 9.41 -8.52
C GLN A 75 -13.74 8.19 -9.22
N GLN A 76 -14.40 7.67 -10.27
CA GLN A 76 -13.90 6.53 -11.03
C GLN A 76 -12.51 6.79 -11.64
N ARG A 77 -12.30 7.97 -12.25
CA ARG A 77 -10.99 8.36 -12.79
C ARG A 77 -9.95 8.54 -11.69
N ALA A 78 -10.32 9.14 -10.57
CA ALA A 78 -9.43 9.31 -9.43
C ALA A 78 -8.96 7.96 -8.88
N VAL A 79 -9.88 7.01 -8.68
CA VAL A 79 -9.57 5.63 -8.26
C VAL A 79 -8.64 4.96 -9.26
N LEU A 80 -8.94 5.01 -10.57
CA LEU A 80 -8.07 4.45 -11.60
C LEU A 80 -6.65 5.00 -11.52
N VAL A 81 -6.49 6.33 -11.45
CA VAL A 81 -5.17 6.97 -11.36
C VAL A 81 -4.44 6.55 -10.08
N CYS A 82 -5.12 6.57 -8.93
CA CYS A 82 -4.52 6.17 -7.65
C CYS A 82 -4.08 4.71 -7.66
N ASN A 83 -4.88 3.81 -8.25
CA ASN A 83 -4.59 2.39 -8.36
C ASN A 83 -3.40 2.11 -9.27
N VAL A 84 -3.32 2.80 -10.40
CA VAL A 84 -2.16 2.73 -11.32
C VAL A 84 -0.91 3.25 -10.62
N CYS A 85 -0.97 4.45 -10.02
CA CYS A 85 0.16 5.04 -9.30
C CYS A 85 0.64 4.13 -8.16
N SER A 86 -0.27 3.56 -7.37
CA SER A 86 0.08 2.61 -6.31
C SER A 86 0.72 1.34 -6.85
N THR A 87 0.18 0.76 -7.93
CA THR A 87 0.74 -0.46 -8.53
C THR A 87 2.15 -0.21 -9.06
N VAL A 88 2.37 0.91 -9.75
CA VAL A 88 3.69 1.33 -10.22
C VAL A 88 4.61 1.59 -9.03
N SER A 89 4.12 2.25 -7.99
CA SER A 89 4.88 2.56 -6.77
C SER A 89 5.37 1.29 -6.06
N TRP A 90 4.50 0.31 -5.83
CA TRP A 90 4.89 -1.00 -5.28
C TRP A 90 5.89 -1.72 -6.20
N THR A 91 5.71 -1.65 -7.51
CA THR A 91 6.66 -2.24 -8.47
C THR A 91 8.04 -1.56 -8.38
N VAL A 92 8.10 -0.23 -8.37
CA VAL A 92 9.35 0.55 -8.25
C VAL A 92 10.01 0.31 -6.91
N SER A 93 9.24 0.08 -5.83
CA SER A 93 9.79 -0.17 -4.50
C SER A 93 10.61 -1.46 -4.41
N ILE A 94 10.53 -2.39 -5.37
CA ILE A 94 11.44 -3.55 -5.42
C ILE A 94 12.91 -3.13 -5.55
N LEU A 95 13.18 -1.92 -6.06
CA LEU A 95 14.52 -1.38 -6.21
C LEU A 95 15.25 -1.25 -4.86
N ILE A 96 14.56 -1.25 -3.71
CA ILE A 96 15.21 -1.31 -2.39
C ILE A 96 16.09 -2.56 -2.23
N PHE A 97 15.76 -3.67 -2.91
CA PHE A 97 16.59 -4.88 -2.86
C PHE A 97 17.71 -4.90 -3.90
N VAL A 98 17.58 -4.08 -4.95
CA VAL A 98 18.52 -4.00 -6.07
C VAL A 98 19.60 -2.95 -5.83
N MET A 99 19.21 -1.79 -5.31
CA MET A 99 20.11 -0.68 -4.98
C MET A 99 20.70 -0.92 -3.60
N ASP A 100 21.99 -1.28 -3.55
CA ASP A 100 22.69 -1.44 -2.28
C ASP A 100 22.80 -0.07 -1.59
N PRO A 101 22.35 0.07 -0.32
CA PRO A 101 22.46 1.33 0.39
C PRO A 101 23.90 1.80 0.63
N LYS A 102 24.91 0.94 0.45
CA LYS A 102 26.34 1.31 0.47
C LYS A 102 26.79 2.01 -0.81
N GLU A 103 26.15 1.70 -1.94
CA GLU A 103 26.48 2.27 -3.24
C GLU A 103 25.60 3.48 -3.58
N SER A 104 24.29 3.38 -3.32
CA SER A 104 23.33 4.46 -3.59
C SER A 104 22.28 4.56 -2.47
N PRO A 105 22.64 5.10 -1.31
CA PRO A 105 21.71 5.29 -0.19
C PRO A 105 20.55 6.22 -0.58
N GLU A 106 20.79 7.21 -1.44
CA GLU A 106 19.77 8.13 -1.95
C GLU A 106 18.79 7.39 -2.88
N GLY A 107 19.27 6.56 -3.81
CA GLY A 107 18.43 5.78 -4.71
C GLY A 107 17.62 4.72 -3.96
N HIS A 108 18.26 4.01 -3.04
CA HIS A 108 17.61 3.06 -2.13
C HIS A 108 16.48 3.73 -1.33
N THR A 109 16.76 4.89 -0.74
CA THR A 109 15.78 5.63 0.06
C THR A 109 14.67 6.23 -0.81
N ALA A 110 14.98 6.74 -1.99
CA ALA A 110 13.99 7.27 -2.93
C ALA A 110 12.99 6.20 -3.38
N ALA A 111 13.47 4.97 -3.65
CA ALA A 111 12.63 3.82 -3.97
C ALA A 111 11.63 3.48 -2.85
N PHE A 112 12.00 3.74 -1.59
CA PHE A 112 11.13 3.58 -0.43
C PHE A 112 10.20 4.79 -0.21
N LEU A 113 10.72 6.02 -0.25
CA LEU A 113 9.93 7.22 0.06
C LEU A 113 8.78 7.46 -0.92
N GLN A 114 8.96 7.10 -2.19
CA GLN A 114 7.84 7.16 -3.14
C GLN A 114 6.68 6.22 -2.72
N LEU A 115 6.97 5.07 -2.09
CA LEU A 115 5.95 4.16 -1.56
C LEU A 115 5.19 4.76 -0.37
N VAL A 116 5.85 5.57 0.45
CA VAL A 116 5.20 6.31 1.55
C VAL A 116 4.11 7.23 1.00
N VAL A 117 4.43 8.00 -0.05
CA VAL A 117 3.53 8.98 -0.66
C VAL A 117 2.38 8.29 -1.39
N PHE A 118 2.69 7.41 -2.34
CA PHE A 118 1.66 6.76 -3.15
C PHE A 118 0.85 5.74 -2.37
N GLY A 119 1.43 5.12 -1.33
CA GLY A 119 0.71 4.24 -0.42
C GLY A 119 -0.38 4.97 0.36
N TYR A 120 -0.09 6.18 0.87
CA TYR A 120 -1.11 7.02 1.50
C TYR A 120 -2.19 7.47 0.49
N ILE A 121 -1.80 7.90 -0.72
CA ILE A 121 -2.76 8.33 -1.75
C ILE A 121 -3.72 7.19 -2.12
N ALA A 122 -3.22 5.97 -2.34
CA ALA A 122 -4.07 4.82 -2.58
C ALA A 122 -4.98 4.50 -1.39
N TYR A 123 -4.47 4.59 -0.17
CA TYR A 123 -5.30 4.41 1.02
C TYR A 123 -6.42 5.45 1.09
N ALA A 124 -6.13 6.72 0.84
CA ALA A 124 -7.11 7.80 0.80
C ALA A 124 -8.15 7.62 -0.31
N ALA A 125 -7.75 7.09 -1.47
CA ALA A 125 -8.67 6.82 -2.58
C ALA A 125 -9.80 5.84 -2.22
N ASN A 126 -9.56 4.91 -1.28
CA ASN A 126 -10.61 4.00 -0.77
C ASN A 126 -11.76 4.78 -0.10
N PHE A 127 -11.49 5.95 0.47
CA PHE A 127 -12.53 6.82 1.08
C PHE A 127 -13.26 7.68 0.04
N LEU A 128 -12.64 7.90 -1.12
CA LEU A 128 -13.30 8.56 -2.25
C LEU A 128 -14.27 7.61 -2.96
N GLU A 129 -13.94 6.31 -3.00
CA GLU A 129 -14.77 5.26 -3.61
C GLU A 129 -15.91 4.81 -2.70
N ALA A 130 -15.63 4.52 -1.44
CA ALA A 130 -16.58 3.86 -0.54
C ALA A 130 -17.59 4.84 0.05
N ASP A 131 -18.87 4.45 0.02
CA ASP A 131 -19.94 5.14 0.75
C ASP A 131 -19.59 5.25 2.24
N SER A 132 -19.95 6.39 2.85
CA SER A 132 -19.78 6.65 4.28
C SER A 132 -20.37 5.57 5.18
N ASP A 133 -21.41 4.87 4.73
CA ASP A 133 -22.01 3.75 5.47
C ASP A 133 -21.05 2.56 5.65
N TYR A 134 -20.05 2.44 4.79
CA TYR A 134 -19.02 1.39 4.87
C TYR A 134 -17.76 1.82 5.65
N HIS A 135 -17.73 3.05 6.18
CA HIS A 135 -16.59 3.56 6.92
C HIS A 135 -16.60 2.99 8.34
N VAL A 136 -15.51 2.33 8.72
CA VAL A 136 -15.33 1.80 10.08
C VAL A 136 -15.23 2.97 11.07
N ARG A 137 -15.78 2.82 12.29
CA ARG A 137 -15.67 3.86 13.33
C ARG A 137 -14.21 4.24 13.57
N GLY A 138 -13.90 5.53 13.42
CA GLY A 138 -12.53 6.06 13.58
C GLY A 138 -11.66 6.01 12.33
N SER A 139 -12.14 5.45 11.21
CA SER A 139 -11.39 5.38 9.95
C SER A 139 -10.97 6.76 9.42
N GLN A 140 -11.82 7.78 9.57
CA GLN A 140 -11.52 9.16 9.17
C GLN A 140 -10.41 9.80 10.02
N ALA A 141 -10.44 9.56 11.34
CA ALA A 141 -9.37 10.01 12.23
C ALA A 141 -8.06 9.28 11.90
N PHE A 142 -8.14 7.98 11.62
CA PHE A 142 -6.99 7.19 11.18
C PHE A 142 -6.43 7.69 9.84
N LEU A 143 -7.28 8.02 8.85
CA LEU A 143 -6.88 8.60 7.58
C LEU A 143 -6.07 9.89 7.79
N ALA A 144 -6.56 10.81 8.63
CA ALA A 144 -5.85 12.04 8.96
C ALA A 144 -4.50 11.76 9.65
N ILE A 145 -4.47 10.87 10.65
CA ILE A 145 -3.24 10.48 11.35
C ILE A 145 -2.23 9.87 10.35
N PHE A 146 -2.68 8.95 9.50
CA PHE A 146 -1.82 8.29 8.52
C PHE A 146 -1.26 9.29 7.50
N GLY A 147 -2.06 10.27 7.08
CA GLY A 147 -1.60 11.37 6.23
C GLY A 147 -0.54 12.23 6.90
N VAL A 148 -0.76 12.63 8.16
CA VAL A 148 0.22 13.42 8.94
C VAL A 148 1.52 12.63 9.14
N VAL A 149 1.43 11.34 9.51
CA VAL A 149 2.60 10.48 9.68
C VAL A 149 3.37 10.33 8.38
N SER A 150 2.69 10.11 7.25
CA SER A 150 3.33 9.95 5.93
C SER A 150 4.01 11.25 5.48
N ALA A 151 3.36 12.40 5.67
CA ALA A 151 3.93 13.69 5.33
C ALA A 151 5.11 14.06 6.24
N LEU A 152 4.98 13.85 7.55
CA LEU A 152 6.04 14.08 8.53
C LEU A 152 7.27 13.22 8.20
N PHE A 153 7.08 11.91 8.09
CA PHE A 153 8.18 10.99 7.79
C PHE A 153 8.84 11.32 6.44
N GLY A 154 8.04 11.46 5.38
CA GLY A 154 8.55 11.74 4.04
C GLY A 154 9.34 13.05 3.97
N SER A 155 8.82 14.13 4.54
CA SER A 155 9.51 15.42 4.56
C SER A 155 10.77 15.39 5.42
N CYS A 156 10.72 14.76 6.60
CA CYS A 156 11.90 14.63 7.46
C CYS A 156 13.01 13.82 6.79
N ALA A 157 12.68 12.71 6.13
CA ALA A 157 13.64 11.90 5.40
C ALA A 157 14.26 12.68 4.24
N VAL A 158 13.47 13.37 3.42
CA VAL A 158 13.99 14.20 2.32
C VAL A 158 14.94 15.28 2.84
N VAL A 159 14.54 16.04 3.86
CA VAL A 159 15.40 17.09 4.45
C VAL A 159 16.71 16.48 4.96
N GLN A 160 16.64 15.36 5.68
CA GLN A 160 17.83 14.67 6.19
C GLN A 160 18.81 14.28 5.08
N PHE A 161 18.31 13.70 3.97
CA PHE A 161 19.15 13.28 2.86
C PHE A 161 19.70 14.46 2.05
N VAL A 162 18.91 15.51 1.83
CA VAL A 162 19.33 16.70 1.08
C VAL A 162 20.37 17.52 1.85
N THR A 163 20.31 17.52 3.18
CA THR A 163 21.22 18.31 4.04
C THR A 163 22.36 17.49 4.65
N TYR A 164 22.49 16.22 4.28
CA TYR A 164 23.60 15.37 4.73
C TYR A 164 24.90 15.77 4.03
N GLU A 165 25.95 16.02 4.82
CA GLU A 165 27.27 16.39 4.32
C GLU A 165 28.21 15.17 4.36
N PRO A 166 28.52 14.53 3.21
CA PRO A 166 29.25 13.27 3.17
C PRO A 166 30.70 13.40 3.64
N GLU A 167 31.34 14.55 3.45
CA GLU A 167 32.74 14.78 3.83
C GLU A 167 32.93 14.85 5.35
N THR A 168 31.98 15.46 6.05
CA THR A 168 32.05 15.64 7.52
C THR A 168 31.26 14.58 8.28
N GLY A 169 30.37 13.86 7.59
CA GLY A 169 29.38 12.98 8.22
C GLY A 169 28.32 13.76 9.02
N SER A 170 28.21 15.08 8.80
CA SER A 170 27.23 15.90 9.49
C SER A 170 25.83 15.57 9.00
N ARG A 171 24.94 15.26 9.95
CA ARG A 171 23.53 14.98 9.69
C ARG A 171 22.77 16.27 9.46
N GLY A 172 21.60 16.13 8.83
CA GLY A 172 20.66 17.23 8.67
C GLY A 172 20.11 17.74 10.00
N PRO A 173 19.40 18.88 9.98
CA PRO A 173 19.00 19.63 11.17
C PRO A 173 17.91 18.93 12.01
N ILE A 174 17.31 17.85 11.50
CA ILE A 174 16.19 17.18 12.14
C ILE A 174 16.71 16.22 13.22
N PRO A 175 16.23 16.28 14.46
CA PRO A 175 16.63 15.30 15.46
C PRO A 175 16.25 13.88 15.01
N TRP A 176 17.21 12.93 15.07
CA TRP A 176 17.03 11.57 14.54
C TRP A 176 15.79 10.85 15.08
N TYR A 177 15.42 11.11 16.34
CA TYR A 177 14.28 10.48 17.00
C TYR A 177 12.94 10.92 16.39
N VAL A 178 12.86 12.11 15.80
CA VAL A 178 11.64 12.58 15.10
C VAL A 178 11.42 11.75 13.85
N THR A 179 12.47 11.56 13.05
CA THR A 179 12.42 10.70 11.85
C THR A 179 12.13 9.25 12.21
N ALA A 180 12.76 8.73 13.27
CA ALA A 180 12.53 7.36 13.74
C ALA A 180 11.08 7.11 14.17
N VAL A 181 10.49 8.05 14.93
CA VAL A 181 9.06 7.97 15.31
C VAL A 181 8.17 7.99 14.07
N GLY A 182 8.43 8.88 13.10
CA GLY A 182 7.68 8.93 11.84
C GLY A 182 7.74 7.62 11.06
N ASP A 183 8.93 7.05 10.91
CA ASP A 183 9.17 5.78 10.21
C ASP A 183 8.43 4.61 10.88
N TYR A 184 8.63 4.42 12.19
CA TYR A 184 8.00 3.31 12.91
C TYR A 184 6.47 3.47 12.99
N LEU A 185 5.96 4.69 13.16
CA LEU A 185 4.53 4.96 13.10
C LEU A 185 3.97 4.69 11.70
N TRP A 186 4.71 4.97 10.63
CA TRP A 186 4.26 4.71 9.27
C TRP A 186 4.08 3.20 9.02
N PHE A 187 5.03 2.36 9.45
CA PHE A 187 4.86 0.90 9.42
C PHE A 187 3.73 0.42 10.33
N GLY A 188 3.54 1.06 11.49
CA GLY A 188 2.37 0.81 12.35
C GLY A 188 1.06 1.10 11.65
N CYS A 189 0.98 2.23 10.92
CA CYS A 189 -0.16 2.59 10.09
C CYS A 189 -0.39 1.57 8.97
N LEU A 190 0.67 1.12 8.28
CA LEU A 190 0.55 0.07 7.28
C LEU A 190 -0.04 -1.23 7.82
N GLY A 191 0.30 -1.61 9.05
CA GLY A 191 -0.29 -2.79 9.71
C GLY A 191 -1.74 -2.57 10.13
N ALA A 192 -2.05 -1.39 10.67
CA ALA A 192 -3.38 -1.04 11.16
C ALA A 192 -4.39 -0.73 10.04
N GLN A 193 -3.92 -0.32 8.85
CA GLN A 193 -4.80 0.12 7.77
C GLN A 193 -5.82 -0.94 7.34
N GLY A 194 -5.49 -2.23 7.48
CA GLY A 194 -6.41 -3.33 7.11
C GLY A 194 -7.70 -3.32 7.93
N TYR A 195 -7.64 -2.82 9.17
CA TYR A 195 -8.80 -2.66 10.04
C TYR A 195 -9.58 -1.38 9.74
N PHE A 196 -8.87 -0.26 9.51
CA PHE A 196 -9.49 1.06 9.33
C PHE A 196 -9.91 1.36 7.89
N ARG A 197 -9.49 0.56 6.90
CA ARG A 197 -9.90 0.72 5.51
C ARG A 197 -11.43 0.60 5.41
N PRO A 198 -12.10 1.48 4.62
CA PRO A 198 -13.52 1.30 4.31
C PRO A 198 -13.79 -0.10 3.78
N ARG A 199 -14.91 -0.69 4.18
CA ARG A 199 -15.29 -2.02 3.70
C ARG A 199 -15.81 -1.90 2.27
N ALA A 200 -15.16 -2.56 1.33
CA ALA A 200 -15.68 -2.63 -0.01
C ALA A 200 -16.86 -3.62 -0.05
N PRO A 201 -17.98 -3.29 -0.71
CA PRO A 201 -19.00 -4.28 -1.01
C PRO A 201 -18.39 -5.38 -1.89
N SER A 202 -18.79 -6.64 -1.65
CA SER A 202 -18.35 -7.76 -2.48
C SER A 202 -18.89 -7.61 -3.90
N ILE A 203 -18.04 -7.91 -4.90
CA ILE A 203 -18.52 -8.12 -6.28
C ILE A 203 -19.25 -9.47 -6.28
N THR A 204 -20.56 -9.45 -6.48
CA THR A 204 -21.36 -10.67 -6.66
C THR A 204 -21.48 -10.96 -8.15
N LEU A 205 -21.09 -12.16 -8.57
CA LEU A 205 -21.27 -12.65 -9.93
C LEU A 205 -22.39 -13.69 -9.93
N SER A 206 -23.44 -13.44 -10.71
CA SER A 206 -24.52 -14.40 -10.93
C SER A 206 -24.32 -15.06 -12.29
N PHE A 207 -24.22 -16.38 -12.30
CA PHE A 207 -24.07 -17.18 -13.52
C PHE A 207 -25.34 -18.00 -13.74
N ILE A 208 -25.85 -18.00 -14.97
CA ILE A 208 -26.96 -18.85 -15.40
C ILE A 208 -26.39 -19.82 -16.42
N LEU A 209 -26.54 -21.11 -16.19
CA LEU A 209 -26.22 -22.13 -17.19
C LEU A 209 -27.36 -22.13 -18.22
N CYS A 210 -27.07 -21.72 -19.44
CA CYS A 210 -27.99 -21.84 -20.57
C CYS A 210 -27.45 -22.87 -21.57
N SER A 211 -28.33 -23.46 -22.36
CA SER A 211 -27.89 -24.25 -23.52
C SER A 211 -27.28 -23.30 -24.57
N ASP A 212 -26.41 -23.81 -25.44
CA ASP A 212 -25.82 -23.02 -26.53
C ASP A 212 -26.92 -22.44 -27.46
N GLU A 213 -28.04 -23.14 -27.59
CA GLU A 213 -29.20 -22.73 -28.39
C GLU A 213 -29.98 -21.58 -27.73
N ASP A 214 -29.96 -21.51 -26.39
CA ASP A 214 -30.62 -20.48 -25.58
C ASP A 214 -29.71 -19.29 -25.27
N PHE A 215 -28.42 -19.35 -25.63
CA PHE A 215 -27.49 -18.23 -25.43
C PHE A 215 -27.84 -17.09 -26.37
N THR A 216 -28.63 -16.15 -25.87
CA THR A 216 -28.81 -14.85 -26.48
C THR A 216 -27.85 -13.89 -25.77
N GLN A 217 -26.96 -13.26 -26.54
CA GLN A 217 -26.18 -12.14 -26.01
C GLN A 217 -27.18 -11.03 -25.69
N PRO A 218 -27.41 -10.68 -24.41
CA PRO A 218 -28.41 -9.68 -24.08
C PRO A 218 -28.07 -8.40 -24.85
N SER A 219 -29.10 -7.76 -25.40
CA SER A 219 -28.91 -6.46 -26.01
C SER A 219 -28.33 -5.49 -24.97
N TYR A 220 -27.57 -4.49 -25.40
CA TYR A 220 -27.00 -3.49 -24.48
C TYR A 220 -28.08 -2.81 -23.60
N GLU A 221 -29.32 -2.76 -24.09
CA GLU A 221 -30.47 -2.20 -23.38
C GLU A 221 -31.01 -3.16 -22.29
N GLU A 222 -31.11 -4.47 -22.57
CA GLU A 222 -31.52 -5.48 -21.58
C GLU A 222 -30.48 -5.70 -20.47
N ALA A 223 -29.19 -5.59 -20.81
CA ALA A 223 -28.11 -5.69 -19.82
C ALA A 223 -28.17 -4.56 -18.77
N ALA A 224 -28.65 -3.37 -19.16
CA ALA A 224 -28.81 -2.23 -18.26
C ALA A 224 -30.06 -2.34 -17.37
N GLU A 225 -31.12 -3.02 -17.80
CA GLU A 225 -32.32 -3.24 -16.98
C GLU A 225 -32.13 -4.32 -15.89
N ILE A 226 -31.33 -5.36 -16.16
CA ILE A 226 -30.97 -6.39 -15.17
C ILE A 226 -30.17 -5.77 -14.01
N GLU A 227 -29.45 -4.67 -14.26
CA GLU A 227 -28.64 -3.95 -13.28
C GLU A 227 -29.45 -3.20 -12.20
N MET A 228 -30.76 -2.96 -12.43
CA MET A 228 -31.59 -2.15 -11.51
C MET A 228 -32.51 -2.93 -10.57
N VAL A 229 -32.57 -4.27 -10.66
CA VAL A 229 -33.31 -5.08 -9.69
C VAL A 229 -32.43 -5.41 -8.49
N VAL A 230 -32.05 -4.37 -7.73
CA VAL A 230 -31.55 -4.55 -6.37
C VAL A 230 -32.77 -4.72 -5.48
N GLU A 231 -33.25 -5.96 -5.33
CA GLU A 231 -34.30 -6.23 -4.35
C GLU A 231 -33.80 -5.78 -2.95
N PRO A 232 -34.56 -4.92 -2.24
CA PRO A 232 -34.22 -4.54 -0.88
C PRO A 232 -34.25 -5.81 -0.03
N ASN A 233 -33.06 -6.29 0.33
CA ASN A 233 -32.85 -7.59 0.93
C ASN A 233 -33.23 -7.53 2.42
N ASP A 234 -34.53 -7.52 2.69
CA ASP A 234 -35.11 -7.61 4.04
C ASP A 234 -35.31 -9.07 4.49
N LYS A 235 -34.77 -10.04 3.74
CA LYS A 235 -34.85 -11.46 4.11
C LYS A 235 -33.49 -12.13 4.02
N GLN A 236 -32.99 -12.52 5.18
CA GLN A 236 -31.89 -13.45 5.37
C GLN A 236 -32.01 -14.66 4.42
N VAL A 237 -31.30 -14.63 3.31
CA VAL A 237 -31.08 -15.81 2.48
C VAL A 237 -30.13 -16.71 3.28
N ARG A 238 -30.67 -17.83 3.79
CA ARG A 238 -29.86 -18.95 4.30
C ARG A 238 -28.86 -19.34 3.23
N GLN A 239 -27.57 -19.13 3.50
CA GLN A 239 -26.52 -19.82 2.76
C GLN A 239 -26.73 -21.32 2.95
N VAL A 240 -27.00 -22.04 1.86
CA VAL A 240 -26.86 -23.49 1.82
C VAL A 240 -25.40 -23.76 1.55
N SER A 241 -24.66 -24.12 2.60
CA SER A 241 -23.35 -24.72 2.48
C SER A 241 -23.53 -26.13 1.91
N ILE A 242 -22.80 -26.43 0.83
CA ILE A 242 -22.57 -27.80 0.37
C ILE A 242 -21.44 -28.39 1.22
#